data_AF-A0A493TML7-F1
#
_entry.id   AF-A0A493TML7-F1
#
_cell.length_a   1.000
_cell.length_b   1.000
_cell.length_c   1.000
_cell.angle_alpha   90.00
_cell.angle_beta   90.00
_cell.angle_gamma   90.00
#
_symmetry.space_group_name_H-M   'P 1'
#
loop_
_entity.id
_entity.type
_entity.pdbx_description
1 polymer ?
#
loop_
_entity_poly.entity_id
_entity_poly.type
_entity_poly.pdbx_seq_one_letter_code
_entity_poly.pdbx_strand_id
1 'polypeptide(L)'
;MAAEPVELHKLKLAELKQECLARGLEAKGNKQDLINRLQAYLEEHAEEEANEEDVLGEEIEEEEQKPAEPPVKVEEPPVKPPDVNTEKKVVKITSEISQMERMQKRAERFNVPVSLESKKAARAARFGLATVSTKGLSADSKPTVNMDKLKERAQRFGLNVSSLSKKSEEDEKLKKRKERFGIVTSSAGAGATEDTEEGASSAAAQLNHGPPHPCLSLQADQCTGLQGFLVFHSFGGGTGSGFTSLLMERLSVDYGKKSKLEFSIYPAPQVSTAVVEPYNSILTTHTTLEHSDCAFMVDNEAIYDICRRNLDIERPTYTNLNRLIGQIVSSITASLRFDGALNVDLTEFQTNLVPYPRIHFPLATYAPVISAEKAYHEQLSVAEITNACFEPANQMVKCDPRHGKYMACCLLYRGDVVPKDVNAAIATIKTKRTIQFVDWCPTGFKVGINYQPPTVVPGGDLAKVQRAVCMLSNTTAIAEAWARLDHKFDLMYAKRAFVHWYVGEGMEEGEFSEAREDMAALEKDYEEVGVDSVEGEGEEEGEEY
;
A
#
# COMPACT_ATOMS: atom_id res chain seq x y z
N MET A 1 -28.01 2.61 -9.56
CA MET A 1 -29.45 2.26 -9.49
C MET A 1 -29.63 0.92 -10.19
N ALA A 2 -30.61 0.09 -9.79
CA ALA A 2 -30.94 -1.12 -10.56
C ALA A 2 -31.63 -0.75 -11.90
N ALA A 3 -31.36 -1.53 -12.94
CA ALA A 3 -32.07 -1.48 -14.21
C ALA A 3 -32.93 -2.74 -14.35
N GLU A 4 -34.18 -2.58 -14.76
CA GLU A 4 -35.08 -3.70 -15.04
C GLU A 4 -34.82 -4.22 -16.47
N PRO A 5 -34.81 -5.55 -16.71
CA PRO A 5 -34.63 -6.10 -18.05
C PRO A 5 -35.86 -5.84 -18.92
N VAL A 6 -35.65 -5.41 -20.17
CA VAL A 6 -36.71 -5.11 -21.13
C VAL A 6 -36.70 -6.15 -22.26
N GLU A 7 -37.79 -6.88 -22.43
CA GLU A 7 -37.94 -7.83 -23.54
C GLU A 7 -37.97 -7.10 -24.89
N LEU A 8 -37.10 -7.51 -25.83
CA LEU A 8 -37.06 -6.98 -27.21
C LEU A 8 -38.41 -7.09 -27.93
N HIS A 9 -39.23 -8.10 -27.60
CA HIS A 9 -40.58 -8.26 -28.14
C HIS A 9 -41.56 -7.17 -27.67
N LYS A 10 -41.33 -6.49 -26.55
CA LYS A 10 -42.19 -5.40 -26.04
C LYS A 10 -41.89 -4.03 -26.67
N LEU A 11 -40.69 -3.83 -27.22
CA LEU A 11 -40.28 -2.59 -27.91
C LEU A 11 -41.13 -2.31 -29.16
N LYS A 12 -41.29 -1.02 -29.50
CA LYS A 12 -41.96 -0.57 -30.74
C LYS A 12 -41.01 -0.65 -31.93
N LEU A 13 -41.58 -0.67 -33.14
CA LEU A 13 -40.80 -0.74 -34.39
C LEU A 13 -39.82 0.44 -34.57
N ALA A 14 -40.13 1.62 -34.04
CA ALA A 14 -39.24 2.78 -34.08
C ALA A 14 -38.02 2.62 -33.15
N GLU A 15 -38.27 2.15 -31.92
CA GLU A 15 -37.25 1.88 -30.91
C GLU A 15 -36.26 0.82 -31.43
N LEU A 16 -36.76 -0.32 -31.94
CA LEU A 16 -35.95 -1.37 -32.56
C LEU A 16 -35.10 -0.88 -33.76
N LYS A 17 -35.59 0.08 -34.54
CA LYS A 17 -34.81 0.66 -35.65
C LYS A 17 -33.70 1.58 -35.16
N GLN A 18 -33.92 2.35 -34.10
CA GLN A 18 -32.86 3.14 -33.45
C GLN A 18 -31.82 2.22 -32.79
N GLU A 19 -32.27 1.15 -32.12
CA GLU A 19 -31.46 0.12 -31.47
C GLU A 19 -30.53 -0.61 -32.46
N CYS A 20 -31.02 -0.92 -33.68
CA CYS A 20 -30.21 -1.41 -34.79
C CYS A 20 -29.17 -0.38 -35.27
N LEU A 21 -29.61 0.86 -35.58
CA LEU A 21 -28.72 1.90 -36.11
C LEU A 21 -27.60 2.28 -35.12
N ALA A 22 -27.89 2.28 -33.82
CA ALA A 22 -26.91 2.52 -32.77
C ALA A 22 -25.80 1.46 -32.69
N ARG A 23 -26.03 0.27 -33.27
CA ARG A 23 -25.08 -0.86 -33.38
C ARG A 23 -24.63 -1.11 -34.83
N GLY A 24 -24.83 -0.15 -35.74
CA GLY A 24 -24.44 -0.25 -37.15
C GLY A 24 -25.30 -1.18 -38.03
N LEU A 25 -26.34 -1.81 -37.49
CA LEU A 25 -27.16 -2.80 -38.18
C LEU A 25 -28.20 -2.15 -39.12
N GLU A 26 -28.49 -2.80 -40.26
CA GLU A 26 -29.45 -2.27 -41.22
C GLU A 26 -30.89 -2.28 -40.69
N ALA A 27 -31.49 -1.09 -40.52
CA ALA A 27 -32.85 -0.89 -40.00
C ALA A 27 -34.01 -1.14 -41.01
N LYS A 28 -33.77 -1.94 -42.07
CA LYS A 28 -34.79 -2.34 -43.05
C LYS A 28 -35.36 -3.73 -42.72
N GLY A 29 -36.69 -3.82 -42.60
CA GLY A 29 -37.41 -5.06 -42.29
C GLY A 29 -38.70 -4.82 -41.51
N ASN A 30 -39.43 -5.90 -41.28
CA ASN A 30 -40.54 -6.00 -40.34
C ASN A 30 -40.02 -6.06 -38.89
N LYS A 31 -40.93 -5.98 -37.91
CA LYS A 31 -40.56 -6.03 -36.48
C LYS A 31 -39.76 -7.29 -36.11
N GLN A 32 -40.15 -8.45 -36.65
CA GLN A 32 -39.47 -9.71 -36.36
C GLN A 32 -38.04 -9.75 -36.92
N ASP A 33 -37.85 -9.30 -38.17
CA ASP A 33 -36.55 -9.31 -38.85
C ASP A 33 -35.49 -8.46 -38.13
N LEU A 34 -35.92 -7.37 -37.47
CA LEU A 34 -35.07 -6.48 -36.68
C LEU A 34 -34.77 -7.05 -35.29
N ILE A 35 -35.76 -7.70 -34.65
CA ILE A 35 -35.53 -8.42 -33.39
C ILE A 35 -34.53 -9.55 -33.61
N ASN A 36 -34.73 -10.37 -34.66
CA ASN A 36 -33.81 -11.47 -34.98
C ASN A 36 -32.39 -10.97 -35.28
N ARG A 37 -32.22 -9.83 -35.95
CA ARG A 37 -30.90 -9.21 -36.20
C ARG A 37 -30.24 -8.66 -34.94
N LEU A 38 -31.02 -8.05 -34.05
CA LEU A 38 -30.52 -7.61 -32.74
C LEU A 38 -30.17 -8.78 -31.82
N GLN A 39 -30.92 -9.89 -31.89
CA GLN A 39 -30.59 -11.11 -31.15
C GLN A 39 -29.31 -11.76 -31.70
N ALA A 40 -29.18 -11.95 -33.01
CA ALA A 40 -27.96 -12.51 -33.61
C ALA A 40 -26.71 -11.68 -33.25
N TYR A 41 -26.77 -10.35 -33.39
CA TYR A 41 -25.66 -9.46 -33.00
C TYR A 41 -25.33 -9.53 -31.50
N LEU A 42 -26.34 -9.71 -30.64
CA LEU A 42 -26.16 -9.91 -29.20
C LEU A 42 -25.73 -11.33 -28.82
N GLU A 43 -25.82 -12.30 -29.74
CA GLU A 43 -25.29 -13.66 -29.54
C GLU A 43 -23.83 -13.73 -30.04
N GLU A 44 -23.51 -13.17 -31.22
CA GLU A 44 -22.14 -13.06 -31.73
C GLU A 44 -21.22 -12.29 -30.77
N HIS A 45 -21.60 -11.07 -30.34
CA HIS A 45 -20.80 -10.29 -29.39
C HIS A 45 -20.98 -10.69 -27.91
N ALA A 46 -21.71 -11.77 -27.60
CA ALA A 46 -21.74 -12.34 -26.24
C ALA A 46 -20.68 -13.42 -26.02
N GLU A 47 -20.07 -13.96 -27.08
CA GLU A 47 -18.94 -14.90 -26.97
C GLU A 47 -17.58 -14.17 -26.88
N GLU A 48 -17.50 -12.91 -27.35
CA GLU A 48 -16.31 -12.05 -27.20
C GLU A 48 -16.17 -11.46 -25.77
N GLU A 49 -17.26 -11.06 -25.12
CA GLU A 49 -17.25 -10.49 -23.75
C GLU A 49 -16.93 -11.53 -22.63
N ALA A 50 -16.48 -12.73 -22.99
CA ALA A 50 -16.43 -13.92 -22.11
C ALA A 50 -15.09 -14.66 -22.05
N ASN A 51 -14.04 -14.19 -22.74
CA ASN A 51 -12.85 -15.01 -23.04
C ASN A 51 -11.48 -14.34 -22.80
N GLU A 52 -11.42 -13.23 -22.04
CA GLU A 52 -10.17 -12.45 -21.78
C GLU A 52 -9.66 -12.47 -20.31
N GLU A 53 -10.32 -13.17 -19.37
CA GLU A 53 -9.95 -13.14 -17.92
C GLU A 53 -9.53 -14.49 -17.31
N ASP A 54 -9.20 -15.53 -18.10
CA ASP A 54 -8.72 -16.83 -17.58
C ASP A 54 -7.61 -17.44 -18.48
N VAL A 55 -6.46 -17.80 -17.86
CA VAL A 55 -5.29 -18.54 -18.41
C VAL A 55 -4.24 -17.75 -19.24
N LEU A 56 -3.42 -16.96 -18.53
CA LEU A 56 -1.94 -16.93 -18.52
C LEU A 56 -1.10 -17.39 -19.74
N GLY A 57 -0.10 -16.56 -20.14
CA GLY A 57 1.25 -17.02 -20.55
C GLY A 57 1.84 -16.43 -21.84
N GLU A 58 2.97 -15.71 -21.70
CA GLU A 58 4.12 -15.52 -22.64
C GLU A 58 3.90 -15.15 -24.14
N GLU A 59 4.38 -13.94 -24.53
CA GLU A 59 5.18 -13.52 -25.74
C GLU A 59 4.76 -13.96 -27.18
N ILE A 60 5.13 -13.34 -28.33
CA ILE A 60 6.20 -12.42 -28.80
C ILE A 60 5.62 -11.36 -29.82
N GLU A 61 6.40 -10.31 -30.13
CA GLU A 61 6.40 -9.25 -31.21
C GLU A 61 5.82 -9.61 -32.63
N GLU A 62 5.58 -8.73 -33.64
CA GLU A 62 5.87 -7.27 -33.92
C GLU A 62 4.54 -6.45 -34.15
N GLU A 63 4.21 -5.59 -35.13
CA GLU A 63 4.74 -5.09 -36.43
C GLU A 63 4.59 -3.54 -36.56
N GLU A 64 5.44 -2.88 -37.36
CA GLU A 64 5.24 -1.52 -37.91
C GLU A 64 3.90 -1.33 -38.71
N GLN A 65 3.41 -0.18 -39.20
CA GLN A 65 4.08 1.05 -39.67
C GLN A 65 3.12 2.28 -39.73
N LYS A 66 3.68 3.50 -39.76
CA LYS A 66 3.00 4.82 -39.88
C LYS A 66 3.24 5.45 -41.28
N PRO A 67 2.65 6.63 -41.63
CA PRO A 67 1.29 7.15 -41.46
C PRO A 67 0.70 7.73 -42.79
N ALA A 68 -0.50 8.32 -42.76
CA ALA A 68 -0.99 9.21 -43.84
C ALA A 68 -1.85 10.39 -43.31
N GLU A 69 -1.78 11.55 -43.97
CA GLU A 69 -2.34 12.85 -43.51
C GLU A 69 -3.56 13.35 -44.37
N PRO A 70 -4.22 14.48 -44.04
CA PRO A 70 -5.67 14.67 -44.27
C PRO A 70 -6.03 15.54 -45.50
N PRO A 71 -7.34 15.88 -45.66
CA PRO A 71 -7.67 17.23 -46.12
C PRO A 71 -8.88 17.92 -45.41
N VAL A 72 -8.55 18.97 -44.64
CA VAL A 72 -9.22 20.27 -44.41
C VAL A 72 -10.60 20.56 -45.06
N LYS A 73 -11.56 21.06 -44.23
CA LYS A 73 -12.52 22.19 -44.44
C LYS A 73 -13.49 22.34 -43.25
N VAL A 74 -14.18 23.45 -42.93
CA VAL A 74 -13.93 24.92 -42.89
C VAL A 74 -15.28 25.60 -42.52
N GLU A 75 -15.31 26.51 -41.52
CA GLU A 75 -16.41 27.48 -41.18
C GLU A 75 -17.84 26.94 -40.86
N GLU A 76 -18.79 27.67 -40.25
CA GLU A 76 -18.79 28.46 -38.99
C GLU A 76 -20.27 28.53 -38.41
N PRO A 77 -20.66 29.32 -37.37
CA PRO A 77 -21.88 29.07 -36.53
C PRO A 77 -23.16 29.86 -37.01
N PRO A 78 -24.29 30.05 -36.24
CA PRO A 78 -24.62 29.72 -34.83
C PRO A 78 -26.08 29.22 -34.56
N VAL A 79 -26.54 29.35 -33.28
CA VAL A 79 -27.94 29.44 -32.73
C VAL A 79 -28.38 28.33 -31.73
N LYS A 80 -28.91 28.78 -30.57
CA LYS A 80 -29.70 28.07 -29.50
C LYS A 80 -31.10 28.73 -29.43
N PRO A 81 -32.11 28.33 -28.61
CA PRO A 81 -32.25 27.29 -27.56
C PRO A 81 -33.48 26.36 -27.86
N PRO A 82 -34.18 25.61 -26.94
CA PRO A 82 -34.05 25.49 -25.47
C PRO A 82 -34.03 24.06 -24.89
N ASP A 83 -34.01 23.99 -23.55
CA ASP A 83 -33.80 22.81 -22.72
C ASP A 83 -34.96 21.80 -22.71
N VAL A 84 -34.60 20.50 -22.70
CA VAL A 84 -35.38 19.43 -22.05
C VAL A 84 -34.41 18.53 -21.30
N ASN A 85 -34.69 18.28 -20.02
CA ASN A 85 -33.86 17.46 -19.14
C ASN A 85 -34.30 15.98 -19.19
N THR A 86 -33.45 15.06 -19.66
CA THR A 86 -33.65 13.60 -19.54
C THR A 86 -32.34 12.86 -19.31
N GLU A 87 -32.34 11.98 -18.31
CA GLU A 87 -31.20 11.15 -17.93
C GLU A 87 -30.97 10.01 -18.93
N LYS A 88 -29.70 9.70 -19.25
CA LYS A 88 -29.35 8.50 -20.04
C LYS A 88 -29.27 7.28 -19.12
N LYS A 89 -30.22 6.36 -19.23
CA LYS A 89 -30.23 5.07 -18.52
C LYS A 89 -29.89 3.94 -19.48
N VAL A 90 -28.73 3.29 -19.28
CA VAL A 90 -28.28 2.12 -20.06
C VAL A 90 -28.74 0.83 -19.37
N VAL A 91 -29.08 -0.20 -20.14
CA VAL A 91 -29.58 -1.50 -19.65
C VAL A 91 -28.76 -2.63 -20.26
N LYS A 92 -28.23 -3.53 -19.41
CA LYS A 92 -27.57 -4.78 -19.82
C LYS A 92 -28.56 -5.94 -19.59
N ILE A 93 -28.59 -6.94 -20.48
CA ILE A 93 -29.58 -8.04 -20.47
C ILE A 93 -28.82 -9.38 -20.44
N THR A 94 -29.30 -10.32 -19.63
CA THR A 94 -28.72 -11.68 -19.48
C THR A 94 -29.84 -12.74 -19.48
N SER A 95 -29.51 -13.97 -19.89
CA SER A 95 -30.51 -15.00 -20.21
C SER A 95 -30.99 -15.86 -19.02
N GLU A 96 -32.29 -16.19 -19.01
CA GLU A 96 -32.96 -16.92 -17.93
C GLU A 96 -32.76 -18.43 -18.02
N ILE A 97 -31.73 -18.98 -17.34
CA ILE A 97 -31.69 -20.40 -16.95
C ILE A 97 -31.26 -20.51 -15.49
N SER A 98 -32.11 -21.15 -14.66
CA SER A 98 -31.82 -21.38 -13.24
C SER A 98 -30.53 -22.18 -13.04
N GLN A 99 -29.67 -21.74 -12.11
CA GLN A 99 -28.43 -22.45 -11.77
C GLN A 99 -28.68 -23.91 -11.36
N MET A 100 -29.85 -24.22 -10.78
CA MET A 100 -30.23 -25.59 -10.41
C MET A 100 -30.40 -26.49 -11.64
N GLU A 101 -31.00 -26.01 -12.73
CA GLU A 101 -31.12 -26.80 -13.97
C GLU A 101 -29.75 -27.05 -14.63
N ARG A 102 -28.87 -26.03 -14.65
CA ARG A 102 -27.50 -26.18 -15.18
C ARG A 102 -26.72 -27.24 -14.40
N MET A 103 -26.86 -27.26 -13.07
CA MET A 103 -26.22 -28.24 -12.19
C MET A 103 -26.78 -29.66 -12.39
N GLN A 104 -28.10 -29.79 -12.56
CA GLN A 104 -28.78 -31.07 -12.73
C GLN A 104 -28.45 -31.71 -14.10
N LYS A 105 -28.51 -30.94 -15.19
CA LYS A 105 -28.13 -31.39 -16.54
C LYS A 105 -26.64 -31.75 -16.67
N ARG A 106 -25.76 -31.17 -15.84
CA ARG A 106 -24.34 -31.57 -15.74
C ARG A 106 -24.16 -32.87 -14.95
N ALA A 107 -24.91 -33.06 -13.87
CA ALA A 107 -24.85 -34.28 -13.06
C ALA A 107 -25.29 -35.54 -13.82
N GLU A 108 -26.33 -35.43 -14.66
CA GLU A 108 -26.81 -36.52 -15.53
C GLU A 108 -25.78 -36.91 -16.60
N ARG A 109 -25.10 -35.93 -17.23
CA ARG A 109 -24.04 -36.19 -18.24
C ARG A 109 -22.81 -36.90 -17.67
N PHE A 110 -22.44 -36.63 -16.42
CA PHE A 110 -21.25 -37.20 -15.77
C PHE A 110 -21.57 -38.32 -14.76
N ASN A 111 -22.85 -38.69 -14.60
CA ASN A 111 -23.33 -39.75 -13.71
C ASN A 111 -22.90 -39.58 -12.23
N VAL A 112 -22.97 -38.34 -11.72
CA VAL A 112 -22.51 -37.96 -10.36
C VAL A 112 -23.70 -37.68 -9.42
N PRO A 113 -23.74 -38.23 -8.18
CA PRO A 113 -24.85 -37.97 -7.27
C PRO A 113 -24.94 -36.50 -6.82
N VAL A 114 -26.14 -35.91 -6.91
CA VAL A 114 -26.35 -34.48 -6.62
C VAL A 114 -26.46 -34.19 -5.12
N SER A 115 -27.19 -35.01 -4.35
CA SER A 115 -27.52 -34.72 -2.95
C SER A 115 -26.40 -35.01 -1.95
N LEU A 116 -26.38 -34.26 -0.84
CA LEU A 116 -25.41 -34.44 0.24
C LEU A 116 -25.48 -35.82 0.91
N GLU A 117 -26.69 -36.41 0.98
CA GLU A 117 -26.91 -37.76 1.50
C GLU A 117 -26.43 -38.85 0.54
N SER A 118 -26.69 -38.72 -0.76
CA SER A 118 -26.20 -39.70 -1.75
C SER A 118 -24.67 -39.67 -1.86
N LYS A 119 -24.04 -38.50 -1.75
CA LYS A 119 -22.57 -38.36 -1.62
C LYS A 119 -22.04 -39.04 -0.34
N LYS A 120 -22.75 -38.94 0.80
CA LYS A 120 -22.41 -39.70 2.02
C LYS A 120 -22.57 -41.22 1.83
N ALA A 121 -23.68 -41.67 1.24
CA ALA A 121 -23.94 -43.09 1.02
C ALA A 121 -22.91 -43.75 0.08
N ALA A 122 -22.57 -43.08 -1.03
CA ALA A 122 -21.53 -43.54 -1.96
C ALA A 122 -20.14 -43.63 -1.28
N ARG A 123 -19.83 -42.69 -0.36
CA ARG A 123 -18.59 -42.73 0.43
C ARG A 123 -18.61 -43.85 1.47
N ALA A 124 -19.73 -44.09 2.15
CA ALA A 124 -19.87 -45.21 3.10
C ALA A 124 -19.71 -46.57 2.40
N ALA A 125 -20.33 -46.74 1.23
CA ALA A 125 -20.22 -47.96 0.41
C ALA A 125 -18.77 -48.21 -0.05
N ARG A 126 -18.04 -47.17 -0.51
CA ARG A 126 -16.62 -47.29 -0.90
C ARG A 126 -15.66 -47.64 0.25
N PHE A 127 -16.06 -47.45 1.51
CA PHE A 127 -15.24 -47.71 2.70
C PHE A 127 -15.81 -48.80 3.64
N GLY A 128 -16.82 -49.57 3.19
CA GLY A 128 -17.32 -50.75 3.92
C GLY A 128 -18.00 -50.48 5.26
N LEU A 129 -18.45 -49.25 5.53
CA LEU A 129 -19.01 -48.84 6.81
C LEU A 129 -20.54 -48.99 6.83
N ALA A 130 -21.03 -49.87 7.71
CA ALA A 130 -22.47 -50.14 7.86
C ALA A 130 -23.23 -48.98 8.51
N THR A 131 -24.30 -48.53 7.87
CA THR A 131 -25.18 -47.46 8.36
C THR A 131 -26.23 -48.00 9.33
N VAL A 132 -26.07 -47.73 10.63
CA VAL A 132 -27.07 -48.06 11.65
C VAL A 132 -28.13 -46.96 11.74
N SER A 133 -29.40 -47.33 11.72
CA SER A 133 -30.54 -46.40 11.83
C SER A 133 -30.78 -45.97 13.28
N THR A 134 -30.79 -44.66 13.55
CA THR A 134 -31.03 -44.11 14.88
C THR A 134 -32.53 -43.93 15.16
N LYS A 135 -33.15 -44.91 15.84
CA LYS A 135 -34.44 -44.74 16.52
C LYS A 135 -34.33 -45.14 17.99
N GLY A 136 -34.26 -44.13 18.85
CA GLY A 136 -34.39 -44.24 20.31
C GLY A 136 -33.13 -44.69 21.05
N LEU A 137 -32.58 -43.78 21.85
CA LEU A 137 -32.26 -43.99 23.27
C LEU A 137 -31.92 -42.63 23.93
N SER A 138 -31.93 -42.61 25.26
CA SER A 138 -31.93 -41.37 26.08
C SER A 138 -30.57 -40.70 26.20
N ALA A 139 -30.58 -39.37 26.30
CA ALA A 139 -29.39 -38.58 26.59
C ALA A 139 -29.03 -38.61 28.08
N ASP A 140 -28.14 -39.53 28.47
CA ASP A 140 -27.06 -39.21 29.42
C ASP A 140 -25.95 -40.27 29.43
N SER A 141 -24.84 -39.97 28.73
CA SER A 141 -23.48 -40.53 28.90
C SER A 141 -22.60 -40.13 27.70
N LYS A 142 -21.69 -39.17 27.89
CA LYS A 142 -20.60 -38.94 26.93
C LYS A 142 -19.53 -40.02 27.13
N PRO A 143 -19.10 -40.76 26.09
CA PRO A 143 -17.95 -41.64 26.21
C PRO A 143 -16.68 -40.82 26.45
N THR A 144 -15.92 -41.17 27.48
CA THR A 144 -14.65 -40.52 27.82
C THR A 144 -13.58 -40.87 26.79
N VAL A 145 -13.26 -39.92 25.92
CA VAL A 145 -12.15 -40.06 24.95
C VAL A 145 -10.83 -39.99 25.71
N ASN A 146 -10.09 -41.10 25.75
CA ASN A 146 -8.77 -41.16 26.38
C ASN A 146 -7.75 -40.35 25.54
N MET A 147 -7.17 -39.32 26.14
CA MET A 147 -6.32 -38.34 25.46
C MET A 147 -4.93 -38.87 25.07
N ASP A 148 -4.38 -39.82 25.84
CA ASP A 148 -3.02 -40.33 25.60
C ASP A 148 -2.94 -41.04 24.24
N LYS A 149 -4.00 -41.77 23.87
CA LYS A 149 -4.16 -42.42 22.56
C LYS A 149 -4.35 -41.44 21.39
N LEU A 150 -4.70 -40.18 21.64
CA LEU A 150 -4.63 -39.13 20.60
C LEU A 150 -3.19 -38.60 20.46
N LYS A 151 -2.47 -38.41 21.58
CA LYS A 151 -1.07 -37.94 21.56
C LYS A 151 -0.14 -38.94 20.87
N GLU A 152 -0.24 -40.24 21.16
CA GLU A 152 0.48 -41.30 20.44
C GLU A 152 0.21 -41.27 18.91
N ARG A 153 -1.01 -40.90 18.50
CA ARG A 153 -1.41 -40.89 17.10
C ARG A 153 -0.92 -39.65 16.35
N ALA A 154 -0.90 -38.48 17.02
CA ALA A 154 -0.30 -37.27 16.48
C ALA A 154 1.23 -37.42 16.32
N GLN A 155 1.91 -37.99 17.32
CA GLN A 155 3.36 -38.24 17.27
C GLN A 155 3.79 -39.19 16.13
N ARG A 156 2.89 -40.03 15.61
CA ARG A 156 3.15 -40.90 14.45
C ARG A 156 2.89 -40.29 13.08
N PHE A 157 2.27 -39.10 12.99
CA PHE A 157 1.86 -38.49 11.72
C PHE A 157 2.22 -36.99 11.61
N GLY A 158 2.99 -36.43 12.56
CA GLY A 158 3.59 -35.09 12.47
C GLY A 158 2.63 -33.90 12.67
N LEU A 159 1.33 -34.06 12.40
CA LEU A 159 0.33 -32.99 12.47
C LEU A 159 -0.89 -33.35 13.34
N ASN A 160 -1.35 -32.39 14.15
CA ASN A 160 -2.46 -32.56 15.11
C ASN A 160 -3.81 -32.16 14.47
N VAL A 161 -4.59 -33.16 14.06
CA VAL A 161 -5.74 -32.99 13.14
C VAL A 161 -7.11 -32.82 13.83
N SER A 162 -7.17 -32.61 15.15
CA SER A 162 -8.45 -32.44 15.87
C SER A 162 -8.63 -31.04 16.47
N SER A 163 -9.74 -30.36 16.12
CA SER A 163 -10.09 -29.05 16.67
C SER A 163 -10.29 -29.04 18.20
N LEU A 164 -10.69 -30.18 18.78
CA LEU A 164 -10.87 -30.34 20.22
C LEU A 164 -9.55 -30.35 21.01
N SER A 165 -8.45 -30.89 20.45
CA SER A 165 -7.14 -30.87 21.13
C SER A 165 -6.56 -29.46 21.13
N LYS A 166 -6.56 -28.78 19.97
CA LYS A 166 -6.14 -27.37 19.85
C LYS A 166 -6.82 -26.47 20.87
N LYS A 167 -8.15 -26.56 20.99
CA LYS A 167 -8.92 -25.76 21.95
C LYS A 167 -8.56 -26.06 23.41
N SER A 168 -8.30 -27.32 23.76
CA SER A 168 -7.84 -27.66 25.12
C SER A 168 -6.43 -27.14 25.43
N GLU A 169 -5.54 -27.09 24.44
CA GLU A 169 -4.18 -26.54 24.57
C GLU A 169 -4.23 -25.00 24.68
N GLU A 170 -5.15 -24.33 23.98
CA GLU A 170 -5.43 -22.90 24.12
C GLU A 170 -6.01 -22.54 25.49
N ASP A 171 -7.03 -23.28 25.97
CA ASP A 171 -7.64 -23.06 27.30
C ASP A 171 -6.61 -23.31 28.43
N GLU A 172 -5.71 -24.29 28.28
CA GLU A 172 -4.63 -24.55 29.26
C GLU A 172 -3.55 -23.44 29.23
N LYS A 173 -3.16 -22.96 28.04
CA LYS A 173 -2.27 -21.78 27.88
C LYS A 173 -2.91 -20.54 28.52
N LEU A 174 -4.20 -20.29 28.29
CA LEU A 174 -4.95 -19.16 28.85
C LEU A 174 -5.02 -19.22 30.38
N LYS A 175 -5.23 -20.42 30.96
CA LYS A 175 -5.19 -20.65 32.41
C LYS A 175 -3.79 -20.36 32.99
N LYS A 176 -2.73 -20.87 32.35
CA LYS A 176 -1.32 -20.63 32.71
C LYS A 176 -0.84 -19.18 32.49
N ARG A 177 -1.61 -18.35 31.77
CA ARG A 177 -1.41 -16.89 31.66
C ARG A 177 -2.14 -16.17 32.81
N LYS A 178 -3.41 -16.51 33.07
CA LYS A 178 -4.20 -15.97 34.21
C LYS A 178 -3.58 -16.24 35.58
N GLU A 179 -2.98 -17.42 35.77
CA GLU A 179 -2.31 -17.80 37.02
C GLU A 179 -0.96 -17.09 37.24
N ARG A 180 -0.40 -16.41 36.21
CA ARG A 180 0.88 -15.68 36.30
C ARG A 180 0.76 -14.18 36.60
N PHE A 181 -0.40 -13.56 36.33
CA PHE A 181 -0.63 -12.13 36.60
C PHE A 181 -1.30 -11.86 37.97
N GLY A 182 -1.16 -12.78 38.92
CA GLY A 182 -1.77 -12.71 40.25
C GLY A 182 -0.92 -11.98 41.30
N ILE A 183 -1.12 -10.65 41.40
CA ILE A 183 -0.70 -9.78 42.53
C ILE A 183 0.82 -9.63 42.75
N VAL A 184 1.36 -8.47 42.37
CA VAL A 184 2.49 -7.81 43.05
C VAL A 184 2.14 -6.34 43.26
N THR A 185 2.52 -5.76 44.40
CA THR A 185 2.14 -4.40 44.82
C THR A 185 3.24 -3.36 44.56
N SER A 186 2.86 -2.25 43.94
CA SER A 186 3.45 -0.90 44.03
C SER A 186 4.86 -0.75 44.64
N SER A 187 5.85 -0.47 43.80
CA SER A 187 6.97 0.42 44.12
C SER A 187 7.31 1.24 42.87
N ALA A 188 7.68 2.52 43.05
CA ALA A 188 7.91 3.44 41.94
C ALA A 188 9.40 3.60 41.62
N GLY A 189 9.74 3.61 40.33
CA GLY A 189 11.11 3.82 39.83
C GLY A 189 11.07 4.20 38.37
N ALA A 190 10.76 5.47 38.07
CA ALA A 190 10.64 5.96 36.70
C ALA A 190 12.04 6.21 36.09
N GLY A 191 12.59 5.20 35.43
CA GLY A 191 13.78 5.29 34.60
C GLY A 191 13.73 4.16 33.57
N ALA A 192 13.50 4.51 32.31
CA ALA A 192 13.59 3.55 31.21
C ALA A 192 15.06 3.19 31.02
N THR A 193 15.39 1.91 31.15
CA THR A 193 16.65 1.36 30.62
C THR A 193 16.54 1.27 29.11
N GLU A 194 17.58 1.70 28.42
CA GLU A 194 17.73 1.48 26.97
C GLU A 194 18.01 -0.01 26.68
N ASP A 195 17.98 -0.36 25.39
CA ASP A 195 18.14 -1.70 24.80
C ASP A 195 16.95 -2.70 24.90
N THR A 196 16.71 -3.41 23.79
CA THR A 196 15.67 -4.44 23.54
C THR A 196 14.25 -3.93 23.28
N GLU A 197 13.56 -4.55 22.33
CA GLU A 197 12.16 -4.26 21.98
C GLU A 197 11.17 -4.60 23.09
N GLU A 198 11.52 -5.45 24.07
CA GLU A 198 10.62 -5.73 25.18
C GLU A 198 10.52 -4.58 26.20
N GLY A 199 11.43 -3.60 26.15
CA GLY A 199 11.19 -2.29 26.78
C GLY A 199 9.95 -1.57 26.22
N ALA A 200 9.53 -1.95 25.00
CA ALA A 200 8.25 -1.61 24.41
C ALA A 200 7.19 -2.69 24.66
N SER A 201 7.49 -3.97 24.39
CA SER A 201 6.48 -5.04 24.45
C SER A 201 6.00 -5.38 25.88
N SER A 202 6.86 -5.39 26.92
CA SER A 202 6.40 -5.53 28.31
C SER A 202 5.67 -4.31 28.82
N ALA A 203 6.14 -3.10 28.46
CA ALA A 203 5.46 -1.85 28.78
C ALA A 203 4.09 -1.77 28.09
N ALA A 204 4.00 -2.19 26.83
CA ALA A 204 2.76 -2.30 26.07
C ALA A 204 1.84 -3.40 26.62
N ALA A 205 2.38 -4.54 27.08
CA ALA A 205 1.62 -5.58 27.75
C ALA A 205 1.05 -5.09 29.11
N GLN A 206 1.76 -4.21 29.82
CA GLN A 206 1.24 -3.52 31.00
C GLN A 206 0.18 -2.45 30.63
N LEU A 207 0.42 -1.68 29.55
CA LEU A 207 -0.54 -0.71 29.00
C LEU A 207 -1.78 -1.38 28.36
N ASN A 208 -1.71 -2.66 27.96
CA ASN A 208 -2.89 -3.42 27.52
C ASN A 208 -3.92 -3.64 28.65
N HIS A 209 -3.57 -3.33 29.90
CA HIS A 209 -4.50 -3.22 31.03
C HIS A 209 -4.84 -1.78 31.46
N GLY A 210 -4.29 -0.77 30.78
CA GLY A 210 -4.50 0.67 31.04
C GLY A 210 -4.01 1.52 29.86
N PRO A 211 -4.76 1.61 28.74
CA PRO A 211 -4.15 1.87 27.44
C PRO A 211 -4.22 3.33 26.97
N PRO A 212 -3.47 3.71 25.92
CA PRO A 212 -3.73 4.92 25.11
C PRO A 212 -4.92 4.75 24.14
N HIS A 213 -5.37 3.51 23.91
CA HIS A 213 -6.53 3.16 23.08
C HIS A 213 -7.79 4.01 23.40
N PRO A 214 -8.20 4.20 24.67
CA PRO A 214 -9.37 5.03 25.00
C PRO A 214 -9.17 6.52 24.72
N CYS A 215 -7.94 7.06 24.75
CA CYS A 215 -7.73 8.47 24.39
C CYS A 215 -7.66 8.68 22.86
N LEU A 216 -7.16 7.69 22.11
CA LEU A 216 -7.25 7.66 20.65
C LEU A 216 -8.71 7.55 20.19
N SER A 217 -9.50 6.62 20.75
CA SER A 217 -10.93 6.51 20.44
C SER A 217 -11.70 7.75 20.88
N LEU A 218 -11.43 8.33 22.06
CA LEU A 218 -12.06 9.59 22.50
C LEU A 218 -11.74 10.78 21.57
N GLN A 219 -10.57 10.79 20.93
CA GLN A 219 -10.22 11.80 19.92
C GLN A 219 -10.90 11.50 18.58
N ALA A 220 -10.97 10.24 18.15
CA ALA A 220 -11.70 9.83 16.96
C ALA A 220 -13.21 10.13 17.06
N ASP A 221 -13.81 9.91 18.24
CA ASP A 221 -15.23 10.20 18.54
C ASP A 221 -15.54 11.70 18.52
N GLN A 222 -14.54 12.57 18.70
CA GLN A 222 -14.68 14.03 18.53
C GLN A 222 -14.60 14.46 17.06
N CYS A 223 -14.15 13.58 16.15
CA CYS A 223 -14.02 13.89 14.73
C CYS A 223 -15.27 13.47 13.94
N THR A 224 -15.99 14.44 13.37
CA THR A 224 -17.12 14.18 12.45
C THR A 224 -16.73 13.48 11.15
N GLY A 225 -15.44 13.49 10.80
CA GLY A 225 -14.91 12.89 9.58
C GLY A 225 -13.40 12.67 9.66
N LEU A 226 -12.95 11.80 10.57
CA LEU A 226 -11.54 11.39 10.65
C LEU A 226 -11.06 10.86 9.28
N GLN A 227 -10.04 11.48 8.68
CA GLN A 227 -9.44 11.00 7.43
C GLN A 227 -8.48 9.82 7.68
N GLY A 228 -7.55 9.98 8.62
CA GLY A 228 -6.43 9.05 8.83
C GLY A 228 -5.58 9.40 10.05
N PHE A 229 -4.47 8.67 10.20
CA PHE A 229 -3.49 8.83 11.28
C PHE A 229 -2.13 9.23 10.71
N LEU A 230 -1.39 10.04 11.45
CA LEU A 230 0.01 10.38 11.19
C LEU A 230 0.86 9.86 12.35
N VAL A 231 1.69 8.85 12.09
CA VAL A 231 2.50 8.15 13.10
C VAL A 231 3.95 8.62 12.99
N PHE A 232 4.55 9.05 14.10
CA PHE A 232 5.92 9.57 14.16
C PHE A 232 6.74 8.66 15.07
N HIS A 233 7.74 7.98 14.50
CA HIS A 233 8.53 6.97 15.24
C HIS A 233 9.97 6.87 14.71
N SER A 234 10.82 6.14 15.41
CA SER A 234 12.18 5.81 14.99
C SER A 234 12.32 4.31 14.81
N PHE A 235 12.90 3.87 13.70
CA PHE A 235 13.15 2.44 13.47
C PHE A 235 14.18 1.86 14.47
N GLY A 236 15.13 2.68 14.92
CA GLY A 236 16.25 2.22 15.74
C GLY A 236 15.93 1.96 17.22
N GLY A 237 15.01 2.71 17.83
CA GLY A 237 14.74 2.59 19.27
C GLY A 237 13.62 1.59 19.56
N GLY A 238 13.77 0.72 20.56
CA GLY A 238 12.83 -0.40 20.82
C GLY A 238 11.36 0.00 20.98
N THR A 239 11.06 1.18 21.52
CA THR A 239 9.69 1.73 21.57
C THR A 239 9.22 2.32 20.23
N GLY A 240 10.13 2.84 19.43
CA GLY A 240 9.84 3.30 18.07
C GLY A 240 9.61 2.15 17.08
N SER A 241 10.22 0.98 17.31
CA SER A 241 9.91 -0.27 16.60
C SER A 241 8.67 -0.95 17.21
N GLY A 242 8.85 -1.78 18.25
CA GLY A 242 7.88 -2.78 18.69
C GLY A 242 6.54 -2.23 19.19
N PHE A 243 6.50 -1.03 19.79
CA PHE A 243 5.20 -0.40 20.14
C PHE A 243 4.50 0.21 18.92
N THR A 244 5.23 0.73 17.93
CA THR A 244 4.62 1.21 16.68
C THR A 244 4.02 0.06 15.89
N SER A 245 4.75 -1.06 15.71
CA SER A 245 4.23 -2.25 15.04
C SER A 245 2.92 -2.75 15.69
N LEU A 246 2.93 -2.95 17.01
CA LEU A 246 1.74 -3.35 17.76
C LEU A 246 0.61 -2.29 17.69
N LEU A 247 0.93 -0.99 17.62
CA LEU A 247 -0.08 0.05 17.45
C LEU A 247 -0.69 0.01 16.04
N MET A 248 0.12 -0.22 15.01
CA MET A 248 -0.30 -0.30 13.62
C MET A 248 -1.20 -1.52 13.35
N GLU A 249 -0.91 -2.69 13.95
CA GLU A 249 -1.85 -3.83 14.00
C GLU A 249 -3.25 -3.38 14.50
N ARG A 250 -3.28 -2.72 15.65
CA ARG A 250 -4.55 -2.36 16.33
C ARG A 250 -5.31 -1.30 15.55
N LEU A 251 -4.61 -0.30 15.01
CA LEU A 251 -5.22 0.72 14.15
C LEU A 251 -5.76 0.12 12.84
N SER A 252 -5.10 -0.90 12.28
CA SER A 252 -5.62 -1.65 11.12
C SER A 252 -6.85 -2.48 11.46
N VAL A 253 -6.90 -3.10 12.65
CA VAL A 253 -8.09 -3.85 13.12
C VAL A 253 -9.29 -2.93 13.40
N ASP A 254 -9.09 -1.85 14.17
CA ASP A 254 -10.19 -0.99 14.64
C ASP A 254 -10.59 0.08 13.61
N TYR A 255 -9.65 0.56 12.81
CA TYR A 255 -9.82 1.68 11.89
C TYR A 255 -9.35 1.38 10.45
N GLY A 256 -9.28 0.12 10.01
CA GLY A 256 -8.70 -0.32 8.72
C GLY A 256 -9.25 0.31 7.41
N LYS A 257 -10.26 1.19 7.46
CA LYS A 257 -10.69 2.06 6.33
C LYS A 257 -10.09 3.47 6.37
N LYS A 258 -9.08 3.72 7.22
CA LYS A 258 -8.44 5.01 7.42
C LYS A 258 -6.99 4.93 6.98
N SER A 259 -6.54 5.92 6.23
CA SER A 259 -5.15 6.01 5.77
C SER A 259 -4.22 6.24 6.96
N LYS A 260 -3.08 5.55 6.99
CA LYS A 260 -2.09 5.55 8.07
C LYS A 260 -0.76 5.91 7.41
N LEU A 261 -0.29 7.13 7.66
CA LEU A 261 0.99 7.60 7.12
C LEU A 261 2.04 7.61 8.23
N GLU A 262 3.22 7.10 7.92
CA GLU A 262 4.35 7.07 8.86
C GLU A 262 5.39 8.14 8.51
N PHE A 263 6.01 8.68 9.55
CA PHE A 263 7.22 9.51 9.48
C PHE A 263 8.29 8.78 10.29
N SER A 264 9.12 8.03 9.57
CA SER A 264 10.00 7.01 10.14
C SER A 264 11.44 7.50 10.14
N ILE A 265 11.98 7.73 11.33
CA ILE A 265 13.37 8.16 11.49
C ILE A 265 14.29 6.95 11.30
N TYR A 266 15.03 6.96 10.19
CA TYR A 266 15.95 5.91 9.75
C TYR A 266 17.32 6.02 10.49
N PRO A 267 17.94 4.89 10.90
CA PRO A 267 19.12 4.89 11.76
C PRO A 267 20.43 5.22 11.01
N ALA A 268 21.12 6.25 11.50
CA ALA A 268 22.38 6.75 10.94
C ALA A 268 23.56 6.39 11.86
N PRO A 269 24.59 5.67 11.39
CA PRO A 269 25.67 5.18 12.25
C PRO A 269 26.53 6.27 12.90
N GLN A 270 26.42 7.53 12.45
CA GLN A 270 27.12 8.69 13.03
C GLN A 270 26.41 9.30 14.25
N VAL A 271 25.10 9.09 14.40
CA VAL A 271 24.28 9.59 15.53
C VAL A 271 23.39 8.51 16.17
N SER A 272 23.68 7.26 15.83
CA SER A 272 23.18 6.02 16.41
C SER A 272 23.57 5.93 17.89
N THR A 273 22.64 5.51 18.74
CA THR A 273 22.89 5.35 20.19
C THR A 273 22.81 3.89 20.63
N ALA A 274 22.08 3.03 19.91
CA ALA A 274 21.96 1.61 20.22
C ALA A 274 22.62 0.73 19.14
N VAL A 275 23.36 -0.29 19.57
CA VAL A 275 24.08 -1.21 18.65
C VAL A 275 23.10 -2.09 17.86
N VAL A 276 21.91 -2.32 18.39
CA VAL A 276 20.88 -3.21 17.83
C VAL A 276 19.88 -2.52 16.90
N GLU A 277 20.09 -1.23 16.57
CA GLU A 277 19.20 -0.47 15.67
C GLU A 277 18.86 -1.19 14.34
N PRO A 278 19.78 -1.91 13.65
CA PRO A 278 19.44 -2.67 12.45
C PRO A 278 18.44 -3.82 12.68
N TYR A 279 18.45 -4.48 13.85
CA TYR A 279 17.45 -5.51 14.15
C TYR A 279 16.07 -4.87 14.32
N ASN A 280 15.96 -3.88 15.19
CA ASN A 280 14.70 -3.15 15.45
C ASN A 280 14.09 -2.58 14.17
N SER A 281 14.93 -2.17 13.21
CA SER A 281 14.51 -1.60 11.93
C SER A 281 13.96 -2.64 10.94
N ILE A 282 14.61 -3.82 10.81
CA ILE A 282 14.08 -4.92 9.98
C ILE A 282 12.75 -5.42 10.56
N LEU A 283 12.71 -5.64 11.87
CA LEU A 283 11.55 -6.19 12.56
C LEU A 283 10.33 -5.25 12.52
N THR A 284 10.53 -3.94 12.70
CA THR A 284 9.42 -2.98 12.55
C THR A 284 8.99 -2.81 11.11
N THR A 285 9.90 -2.77 10.14
CA THR A 285 9.53 -2.62 8.73
C THR A 285 8.69 -3.81 8.26
N HIS A 286 9.14 -5.04 8.53
CA HIS A 286 8.37 -6.27 8.24
C HIS A 286 6.95 -6.22 8.83
N THR A 287 6.83 -5.86 10.11
CA THR A 287 5.53 -5.85 10.81
C THR A 287 4.64 -4.65 10.53
N THR A 288 5.17 -3.52 10.01
CA THR A 288 4.35 -2.40 9.52
C THR A 288 4.08 -2.44 8.02
N LEU A 289 4.78 -3.27 7.22
CA LEU A 289 4.64 -3.30 5.76
C LEU A 289 3.21 -3.60 5.27
N GLU A 290 2.50 -4.53 5.94
CA GLU A 290 1.08 -4.81 5.64
C GLU A 290 0.10 -3.77 6.21
N HIS A 291 0.59 -2.80 6.99
CA HIS A 291 -0.23 -1.91 7.81
C HIS A 291 0.01 -0.42 7.57
N SER A 292 1.08 -0.03 6.87
CA SER A 292 1.33 1.35 6.45
C SER A 292 0.73 1.62 5.07
N ASP A 293 0.07 2.76 4.87
CA ASP A 293 -0.43 3.15 3.54
C ASP A 293 0.63 3.93 2.74
N CYS A 294 1.59 4.57 3.43
CA CYS A 294 2.76 5.26 2.88
C CYS A 294 3.67 5.76 4.03
N ALA A 295 4.97 5.48 3.93
CA ALA A 295 5.96 5.74 4.99
C ALA A 295 7.07 6.67 4.48
N PHE A 296 7.10 7.90 5.02
CA PHE A 296 8.13 8.89 4.72
C PHE A 296 9.39 8.57 5.53
N MET A 297 10.38 7.95 4.90
CA MET A 297 11.68 7.71 5.52
C MET A 297 12.50 9.00 5.65
N VAL A 298 13.16 9.14 6.81
CA VAL A 298 13.90 10.34 7.21
C VAL A 298 15.25 9.92 7.81
N ASP A 299 16.31 9.99 7.01
CA ASP A 299 17.67 9.63 7.38
C ASP A 299 18.36 10.74 8.18
N ASN A 300 18.72 10.42 9.43
CA ASN A 300 19.48 11.31 10.29
C ASN A 300 20.83 11.74 9.68
N GLU A 301 21.49 10.90 8.88
CA GLU A 301 22.79 11.25 8.27
C GLU A 301 22.62 12.32 7.19
N ALA A 302 21.61 12.15 6.33
CA ALA A 302 21.29 13.11 5.28
C ALA A 302 20.92 14.49 5.86
N ILE A 303 20.08 14.52 6.91
CA ILE A 303 19.71 15.77 7.59
C ILE A 303 20.91 16.40 8.32
N TYR A 304 21.80 15.60 8.92
CA TYR A 304 23.03 16.10 9.55
C TYR A 304 23.97 16.74 8.51
N ASP A 305 24.18 16.08 7.36
CA ASP A 305 24.94 16.61 6.23
C ASP A 305 24.33 17.91 5.67
N ILE A 306 22.99 17.99 5.53
CA ILE A 306 22.27 19.20 5.10
C ILE A 306 22.43 20.34 6.12
N CYS A 307 22.21 20.10 7.41
CA CYS A 307 22.38 21.12 8.45
C CYS A 307 23.83 21.64 8.50
N ARG A 308 24.82 20.76 8.32
CA ARG A 308 26.23 21.14 8.33
C ARG A 308 26.67 21.92 7.09
N ARG A 309 26.13 21.58 5.91
CA ARG A 309 26.50 22.18 4.62
C ARG A 309 25.73 23.46 4.29
N ASN A 310 24.43 23.48 4.55
CA ASN A 310 23.52 24.53 4.09
C ASN A 310 23.17 25.56 5.19
N LEU A 311 23.26 25.17 6.48
CA LEU A 311 23.03 26.05 7.63
C LEU A 311 24.33 26.46 8.35
N ASP A 312 25.49 25.98 7.88
CA ASP A 312 26.84 26.24 8.42
C ASP A 312 27.06 25.78 9.88
N ILE A 313 26.20 24.89 10.40
CA ILE A 313 26.27 24.40 11.78
C ILE A 313 27.34 23.30 11.87
N GLU A 314 28.49 23.57 12.50
CA GLU A 314 29.60 22.59 12.59
C GLU A 314 29.18 21.25 13.24
N ARG A 315 28.28 21.31 14.24
CA ARG A 315 27.76 20.15 14.99
C ARG A 315 26.24 20.30 15.22
N PRO A 316 25.39 19.88 14.27
CA PRO A 316 23.95 19.86 14.44
C PRO A 316 23.51 19.08 15.69
N THR A 317 22.58 19.64 16.46
CA THR A 317 21.92 18.94 17.57
C THR A 317 20.57 18.39 17.12
N TYR A 318 19.97 17.45 17.87
CA TYR A 318 18.59 16.99 17.60
C TYR A 318 17.58 18.14 17.54
N THR A 319 17.80 19.26 18.24
CA THR A 319 16.96 20.46 18.10
C THR A 319 17.03 21.08 16.70
N ASN A 320 18.21 21.07 16.05
CA ASN A 320 18.38 21.57 14.68
C ASN A 320 17.79 20.58 13.67
N LEU A 321 18.05 19.28 13.83
CA LEU A 321 17.49 18.21 12.99
C LEU A 321 15.95 18.27 13.03
N ASN A 322 15.36 18.28 14.22
CA ASN A 322 13.90 18.30 14.41
C ASN A 322 13.25 19.61 13.91
N ARG A 323 13.97 20.74 13.87
CA ARG A 323 13.50 21.98 13.23
C ARG A 323 13.38 21.83 11.71
N LEU A 324 14.32 21.15 11.06
CA LEU A 324 14.28 20.89 9.63
C LEU A 324 13.20 19.85 9.29
N ILE A 325 13.13 18.73 10.04
CA ILE A 325 12.03 17.74 9.96
C ILE A 325 10.68 18.43 10.11
N GLY A 326 10.53 19.33 11.10
CA GLY A 326 9.31 20.10 11.32
C GLY A 326 8.87 20.97 10.14
N GLN A 327 9.79 21.50 9.31
CA GLN A 327 9.44 22.25 8.10
C GLN A 327 8.99 21.35 6.94
N ILE A 328 9.59 20.15 6.84
CA ILE A 328 9.24 19.14 5.85
C ILE A 328 7.83 18.60 6.16
N VAL A 329 7.59 18.14 7.39
CA VAL A 329 6.28 17.70 7.89
C VAL A 329 5.23 18.83 7.79
N SER A 330 5.60 20.08 8.09
CA SER A 330 4.72 21.25 7.89
C SER A 330 4.39 21.54 6.43
N SER A 331 5.25 21.14 5.49
CA SER A 331 5.01 21.29 4.05
C SER A 331 4.17 20.14 3.48
N ILE A 332 4.42 18.90 3.91
CA ILE A 332 3.62 17.72 3.54
C ILE A 332 2.19 17.86 4.06
N THR A 333 2.02 18.21 5.34
CA THR A 333 0.70 18.45 5.94
C THR A 333 0.08 19.81 5.58
N ALA A 334 0.66 20.59 4.65
CA ALA A 334 0.16 21.92 4.32
C ALA A 334 -1.21 21.87 3.63
N SER A 335 -1.43 20.90 2.73
CA SER A 335 -2.71 20.71 2.02
C SER A 335 -3.86 20.30 2.93
N LEU A 336 -3.57 19.57 4.01
CA LEU A 336 -4.55 19.07 4.97
C LEU A 336 -5.03 20.14 5.95
N ARG A 337 -4.25 21.22 6.11
CA ARG A 337 -4.44 22.25 7.16
C ARG A 337 -4.82 23.62 6.61
N PHE A 338 -4.64 23.86 5.32
CA PHE A 338 -4.84 25.14 4.66
C PHE A 338 -5.38 24.91 3.24
N ASP A 339 -6.31 25.75 2.81
CA ASP A 339 -6.79 25.75 1.44
C ASP A 339 -5.74 26.28 0.45
N GLY A 340 -5.83 25.84 -0.81
CA GLY A 340 -4.79 25.95 -1.83
C GLY A 340 -5.32 25.61 -3.23
N ALA A 341 -4.53 25.89 -4.26
CA ALA A 341 -4.99 25.76 -5.65
C ALA A 341 -5.06 24.29 -6.13
N LEU A 342 -4.34 23.40 -5.47
CA LEU A 342 -4.51 21.95 -5.55
C LEU A 342 -4.16 21.38 -4.18
N ASN A 343 -5.18 20.93 -3.44
CA ASN A 343 -5.03 20.30 -2.13
C ASN A 343 -4.92 18.79 -2.33
N VAL A 344 -3.87 18.18 -1.77
CA VAL A 344 -3.67 16.72 -1.75
C VAL A 344 -4.16 16.17 -0.41
N ASP A 345 -5.18 15.32 -0.44
CA ASP A 345 -5.76 14.63 0.73
C ASP A 345 -4.89 13.43 1.18
N LEU A 346 -5.11 12.91 2.41
CA LEU A 346 -4.37 11.73 2.92
C LEU A 346 -4.44 10.52 1.98
N THR A 347 -5.63 10.21 1.46
CA THR A 347 -5.83 9.12 0.50
C THR A 347 -5.25 9.45 -0.88
N GLU A 348 -5.09 10.73 -1.22
CA GLU A 348 -4.40 11.13 -2.45
C GLU A 348 -2.88 10.98 -2.36
N PHE A 349 -2.26 11.03 -1.17
CA PHE A 349 -0.82 10.69 -1.07
C PHE A 349 -0.56 9.24 -1.46
N GLN A 350 -1.45 8.31 -1.05
CA GLN A 350 -1.40 6.91 -1.46
C GLN A 350 -1.56 6.78 -2.98
N THR A 351 -2.66 7.28 -3.56
CA THR A 351 -2.94 7.10 -5.01
C THR A 351 -2.02 7.91 -5.94
N ASN A 352 -1.28 8.91 -5.45
CA ASN A 352 -0.31 9.67 -6.24
C ASN A 352 1.15 9.24 -6.07
N LEU A 353 1.52 8.52 -5.01
CA LEU A 353 2.91 8.14 -4.71
C LEU A 353 3.15 6.63 -4.63
N VAL A 354 2.12 5.82 -4.37
CA VAL A 354 2.24 4.38 -4.11
C VAL A 354 1.59 3.59 -5.26
N PRO A 355 2.37 3.13 -6.26
CA PRO A 355 1.84 2.34 -7.37
C PRO A 355 1.55 0.89 -6.95
N TYR A 356 2.39 0.32 -6.08
CA TYR A 356 2.28 -1.04 -5.56
C TYR A 356 2.26 -1.00 -4.03
N PRO A 357 1.38 -1.77 -3.34
CA PRO A 357 1.19 -1.65 -1.89
C PRO A 357 2.44 -1.85 -1.02
N ARG A 358 3.39 -2.70 -1.43
CA ARG A 358 4.68 -2.91 -0.73
C ARG A 358 5.69 -1.77 -0.98
N ILE A 359 5.61 -1.11 -2.13
CA ILE A 359 6.55 -0.08 -2.58
C ILE A 359 6.04 1.31 -2.15
N HIS A 360 5.84 1.48 -0.84
CA HIS A 360 5.16 2.66 -0.26
C HIS A 360 6.08 3.66 0.44
N PHE A 361 7.38 3.66 0.12
CA PHE A 361 8.41 4.50 0.75
C PHE A 361 8.86 5.66 -0.16
N PRO A 362 8.13 6.79 -0.27
CA PRO A 362 8.56 7.94 -1.03
C PRO A 362 9.67 8.73 -0.33
N LEU A 363 10.72 9.06 -1.10
CA LEU A 363 11.79 9.96 -0.68
C LEU A 363 11.26 11.39 -0.51
N ALA A 364 11.45 11.98 0.66
CA ALA A 364 11.24 13.41 0.87
C ALA A 364 12.49 14.22 0.47
N THR A 365 12.29 15.39 -0.11
CA THR A 365 13.35 16.37 -0.44
C THR A 365 12.80 17.78 -0.26
N TYR A 366 13.59 18.71 0.29
CA TYR A 366 13.10 20.08 0.58
C TYR A 366 14.07 21.14 0.10
N ALA A 367 13.54 22.14 -0.62
CA ALA A 367 14.30 23.28 -1.09
C ALA A 367 13.52 24.61 -0.94
N PRO A 368 14.18 25.73 -0.62
CA PRO A 368 15.61 25.85 -0.33
C PRO A 368 15.90 25.72 1.18
N VAL A 369 17.05 25.13 1.53
CA VAL A 369 17.61 25.15 2.89
C VAL A 369 18.71 26.20 2.91
N ILE A 370 18.51 27.30 3.65
CA ILE A 370 19.44 28.44 3.72
C ILE A 370 19.58 28.91 5.18
N SER A 371 20.82 29.12 5.63
CA SER A 371 21.12 29.78 6.91
C SER A 371 20.47 31.17 7.00
N ALA A 372 19.97 31.53 8.19
CA ALA A 372 19.40 32.85 8.47
C ALA A 372 20.36 34.03 8.15
N GLU A 373 21.67 33.81 8.16
CA GLU A 373 22.68 34.84 7.81
C GLU A 373 22.80 35.07 6.30
N LYS A 374 22.69 34.00 5.50
CA LYS A 374 22.82 34.04 4.03
C LYS A 374 21.56 34.59 3.32
N ALA A 375 20.45 34.69 4.04
CA ALA A 375 19.11 35.04 3.57
C ALA A 375 19.00 36.33 2.71
N TYR A 376 19.95 37.26 2.83
CA TYR A 376 19.90 38.57 2.16
C TYR A 376 20.55 38.59 0.77
N HIS A 377 21.30 37.55 0.39
CA HIS A 377 22.11 37.57 -0.83
C HIS A 377 21.44 36.92 -2.06
N GLU A 378 20.50 36.00 -1.86
CA GLU A 378 19.93 35.17 -2.93
C GLU A 378 18.39 35.14 -2.86
N GLN A 379 17.74 35.59 -3.93
CA GLN A 379 16.29 35.39 -4.14
C GLN A 379 16.09 34.29 -5.18
N LEU A 380 15.96 33.05 -4.71
CA LEU A 380 15.77 31.90 -5.59
C LEU A 380 14.39 31.95 -6.28
N SER A 381 14.41 31.78 -7.59
CA SER A 381 13.22 31.64 -8.43
C SER A 381 12.56 30.27 -8.26
N VAL A 382 11.35 30.12 -8.80
CA VAL A 382 10.64 28.82 -8.85
C VAL A 382 11.51 27.76 -9.55
N ALA A 383 12.14 28.11 -10.68
CA ALA A 383 12.97 27.17 -11.42
C ALA A 383 14.20 26.69 -10.63
N GLU A 384 14.86 27.58 -9.88
CA GLU A 384 16.04 27.21 -9.08
C GLU A 384 15.67 26.27 -7.92
N ILE A 385 14.59 26.56 -7.18
CA ILE A 385 14.15 25.67 -6.10
C ILE A 385 13.65 24.31 -6.63
N THR A 386 12.99 24.27 -7.80
CA THR A 386 12.62 22.99 -8.45
C THR A 386 13.85 22.21 -8.89
N ASN A 387 14.89 22.86 -9.39
CA ASN A 387 16.16 22.20 -9.73
C ASN A 387 16.85 21.61 -8.51
N ALA A 388 16.88 22.35 -7.39
CA ALA A 388 17.50 21.90 -6.13
C ALA A 388 16.84 20.64 -5.53
N CYS A 389 15.56 20.36 -5.83
CA CYS A 389 14.91 19.10 -5.44
C CYS A 389 15.48 17.86 -6.15
N PHE A 390 16.15 18.00 -7.30
CA PHE A 390 16.77 16.89 -8.02
C PHE A 390 18.28 16.80 -7.78
N GLU A 391 18.79 17.49 -6.75
CA GLU A 391 20.17 17.38 -6.29
C GLU A 391 20.23 16.42 -5.08
N PRO A 392 21.00 15.31 -5.15
CA PRO A 392 21.17 14.39 -4.01
C PRO A 392 21.63 15.06 -2.71
N ALA A 393 22.28 16.22 -2.81
CA ALA A 393 22.73 17.02 -1.67
C ALA A 393 21.59 17.50 -0.74
N ASN A 394 20.35 17.61 -1.23
CA ASN A 394 19.20 18.16 -0.48
C ASN A 394 18.16 17.09 -0.07
N GLN A 395 18.40 15.82 -0.37
CA GLN A 395 17.47 14.71 -0.17
C GLN A 395 17.47 14.22 1.29
N MET A 396 16.34 13.72 1.79
CA MET A 396 16.18 13.31 3.20
C MET A 396 16.51 11.85 3.48
N VAL A 397 16.90 11.07 2.46
CA VAL A 397 17.54 9.75 2.60
C VAL A 397 18.77 9.72 1.72
N LYS A 398 19.85 9.12 2.20
CA LYS A 398 21.13 9.07 1.48
C LYS A 398 21.12 7.97 0.40
N CYS A 399 20.69 8.29 -0.81
CA CYS A 399 20.86 7.46 -2.01
C CYS A 399 21.30 8.32 -3.20
N ASP A 400 21.65 7.73 -4.35
CA ASP A 400 21.74 8.46 -5.63
C ASP A 400 20.62 8.05 -6.60
N PRO A 401 19.51 8.82 -6.68
CA PRO A 401 18.43 8.62 -7.66
C PRO A 401 18.80 8.80 -9.14
N ARG A 402 20.08 8.68 -9.50
CA ARG A 402 20.57 8.42 -10.85
C ARG A 402 20.79 6.92 -11.13
N HIS A 403 20.90 6.10 -10.09
CA HIS A 403 20.99 4.63 -10.19
C HIS A 403 19.63 3.94 -10.18
N GLY A 404 18.54 4.70 -9.97
CA GLY A 404 17.17 4.19 -9.96
C GLY A 404 16.23 5.05 -10.78
N LYS A 405 15.02 4.53 -11.00
CA LYS A 405 13.97 5.18 -11.78
C LYS A 405 12.95 5.84 -10.85
N TYR A 406 12.27 6.87 -11.34
CA TYR A 406 11.18 7.54 -10.64
C TYR A 406 9.83 6.92 -11.06
N MET A 407 9.09 6.39 -10.08
CA MET A 407 7.71 5.93 -10.28
C MET A 407 6.72 7.09 -10.19
N ALA A 408 6.94 8.00 -9.24
CA ALA A 408 6.05 9.14 -8.99
C ALA A 408 6.80 10.31 -8.34
N CYS A 409 6.38 11.54 -8.64
CA CYS A 409 6.93 12.78 -8.11
C CYS A 409 5.81 13.80 -7.82
N CYS A 410 5.56 14.11 -6.55
CA CYS A 410 4.68 15.20 -6.14
C CYS A 410 5.52 16.41 -5.66
N LEU A 411 5.28 17.58 -6.23
CA LEU A 411 5.94 18.83 -5.88
C LEU A 411 4.95 19.74 -5.12
N LEU A 412 5.16 19.89 -3.81
CA LEU A 412 4.34 20.69 -2.91
C LEU A 412 4.97 22.07 -2.71
N TYR A 413 4.53 23.04 -3.51
CA TYR A 413 4.99 24.43 -3.46
C TYR A 413 4.28 25.24 -2.37
N ARG A 414 5.03 26.15 -1.74
CA ARG A 414 4.53 27.06 -0.70
C ARG A 414 5.01 28.50 -0.91
N GLY A 415 4.10 29.46 -0.73
CA GLY A 415 4.37 30.90 -0.76
C GLY A 415 4.11 31.57 -2.10
N ASP A 416 4.92 32.57 -2.45
CA ASP A 416 4.82 33.27 -3.74
C ASP A 416 5.26 32.34 -4.88
N VAL A 417 4.29 31.69 -5.53
CA VAL A 417 4.55 30.73 -6.61
C VAL A 417 3.48 30.85 -7.69
N VAL A 418 3.90 31.20 -8.91
CA VAL A 418 3.00 31.33 -10.06
C VAL A 418 2.91 29.97 -10.78
N PRO A 419 1.69 29.41 -11.00
CA PRO A 419 1.55 28.09 -11.63
C PRO A 419 2.19 27.96 -13.02
N LYS A 420 2.26 29.06 -13.78
CA LYS A 420 2.95 29.12 -15.08
C LYS A 420 4.44 28.78 -14.96
N ASP A 421 5.10 29.31 -13.93
CA ASP A 421 6.54 29.19 -13.76
C ASP A 421 6.90 27.79 -13.22
N VAL A 422 6.01 27.20 -12.41
CA VAL A 422 6.08 25.78 -12.02
C VAL A 422 6.02 24.86 -13.24
N ASN A 423 5.06 25.09 -14.15
CA ASN A 423 4.94 24.28 -15.37
C ASN A 423 6.16 24.44 -16.29
N ALA A 424 6.74 25.64 -16.39
CA ALA A 424 7.97 25.88 -17.13
C ALA A 424 9.19 25.18 -16.49
N ALA A 425 9.28 25.20 -15.15
CA ALA A 425 10.33 24.50 -14.40
C ALA A 425 10.22 22.97 -14.60
N ILE A 426 9.02 22.40 -14.48
CA ILE A 426 8.78 20.96 -14.69
C ILE A 426 9.05 20.55 -16.15
N ALA A 427 8.68 21.37 -17.13
CA ALA A 427 9.04 21.13 -18.53
C ALA A 427 10.57 21.10 -18.73
N THR A 428 11.30 21.99 -18.06
CA THR A 428 12.77 22.02 -18.09
C THR A 428 13.35 20.77 -17.42
N ILE A 429 12.81 20.36 -16.28
CA ILE A 429 13.18 19.12 -15.57
C ILE A 429 13.00 17.89 -16.47
N LYS A 430 11.85 17.75 -17.15
CA LYS A 430 11.56 16.63 -18.05
C LYS A 430 12.51 16.49 -19.24
N THR A 431 13.26 17.55 -19.61
CA THR A 431 14.30 17.45 -20.66
C THR A 431 15.66 16.96 -20.16
N LYS A 432 15.86 16.78 -18.84
CA LYS A 432 17.13 16.29 -18.29
C LYS A 432 17.21 14.77 -18.34
N ARG A 433 18.16 14.24 -19.13
CA ARG A 433 18.48 12.80 -19.21
C ARG A 433 18.90 12.15 -17.86
N THR A 434 19.20 12.94 -16.84
CA THR A 434 19.58 12.47 -15.50
C THR A 434 18.39 12.15 -14.59
N ILE A 435 17.15 12.27 -15.09
CA ILE A 435 15.91 12.02 -14.33
C ILE A 435 15.08 11.06 -15.19
N GLN A 436 15.23 9.77 -14.92
CA GLN A 436 14.54 8.70 -15.63
C GLN A 436 13.28 8.32 -14.89
N PHE A 437 12.15 8.30 -15.58
CA PHE A 437 10.90 7.72 -15.07
C PHE A 437 10.77 6.29 -15.56
N VAL A 438 10.05 5.46 -14.82
CA VAL A 438 9.59 4.15 -15.33
C VAL A 438 8.74 4.35 -16.59
N ASP A 439 8.90 3.43 -17.54
CA ASP A 439 8.24 3.43 -18.85
C ASP A 439 6.70 3.55 -18.77
N TRP A 440 6.07 2.84 -17.83
CA TRP A 440 4.63 2.87 -17.57
C TRP A 440 4.14 4.16 -16.87
N CYS A 441 5.02 5.06 -16.44
CA CYS A 441 4.64 6.34 -15.82
C CYS A 441 5.21 7.60 -16.52
N PRO A 442 4.93 7.83 -17.82
CA PRO A 442 5.50 8.96 -18.59
C PRO A 442 5.02 10.36 -18.12
N THR A 443 4.07 10.42 -17.18
CA THR A 443 3.47 11.68 -16.69
C THR A 443 3.45 11.81 -15.16
N GLY A 444 4.32 11.09 -14.43
CA GLY A 444 4.37 11.03 -12.96
C GLY A 444 4.65 12.32 -12.16
N PHE A 445 4.32 13.51 -12.65
CA PHE A 445 4.41 14.78 -11.92
C PHE A 445 3.05 15.28 -11.40
N LYS A 446 2.92 15.42 -10.08
CA LYS A 446 1.80 16.08 -9.39
C LYS A 446 2.27 17.38 -8.75
N VAL A 447 1.38 18.37 -8.61
CA VAL A 447 1.76 19.75 -8.25
C VAL A 447 0.77 20.35 -7.25
N GLY A 448 1.12 20.37 -5.97
CA GLY A 448 0.40 21.12 -4.95
C GLY A 448 0.90 22.57 -4.90
N ILE A 449 0.00 23.55 -4.77
CA ILE A 449 0.38 24.97 -4.59
C ILE A 449 -0.45 25.59 -3.47
N ASN A 450 0.23 26.01 -2.40
CA ASN A 450 -0.33 26.71 -1.26
C ASN A 450 0.29 28.11 -1.15
N TYR A 451 -0.52 29.16 -1.25
CA TYR A 451 -0.02 30.54 -1.29
C TYR A 451 0.48 31.08 0.06
N GLN A 452 0.35 30.33 1.17
CA GLN A 452 0.91 30.75 2.46
C GLN A 452 2.42 30.51 2.52
N PRO A 453 3.23 31.56 2.76
CA PRO A 453 4.69 31.43 2.81
C PRO A 453 5.14 30.47 3.92
N PRO A 454 6.33 29.86 3.79
CA PRO A 454 6.93 29.05 4.85
C PRO A 454 7.16 29.87 6.13
N THR A 455 6.78 29.31 7.28
CA THR A 455 6.90 29.96 8.59
C THR A 455 8.05 29.36 9.38
N VAL A 456 9.14 30.11 9.55
CA VAL A 456 10.27 29.71 10.39
C VAL A 456 9.97 29.91 11.88
N VAL A 457 10.54 29.04 12.71
CA VAL A 457 10.47 29.16 14.18
C VAL A 457 11.31 30.37 14.64
N PRO A 458 10.85 31.21 15.57
CA PRO A 458 11.67 32.28 16.15
C PRO A 458 12.91 31.70 16.86
N GLY A 459 14.10 32.24 16.55
CA GLY A 459 15.37 31.64 17.00
C GLY A 459 15.70 30.30 16.34
N GLY A 460 15.02 29.98 15.24
CA GLY A 460 15.35 28.89 14.31
C GLY A 460 16.50 29.25 13.38
N ASP A 461 17.14 28.21 12.84
CA ASP A 461 18.40 28.31 12.07
C ASP A 461 18.17 28.67 10.58
N LEU A 462 16.91 28.54 10.12
CA LEU A 462 16.48 28.74 8.74
C LEU A 462 16.11 30.19 8.42
N ALA A 463 16.48 30.63 7.22
CA ALA A 463 16.07 31.88 6.61
C ALA A 463 14.55 32.00 6.38
N LYS A 464 14.01 33.22 6.49
CA LYS A 464 12.66 33.54 6.01
C LYS A 464 12.66 33.65 4.49
N VAL A 465 12.13 32.63 3.82
CA VAL A 465 12.01 32.57 2.36
C VAL A 465 10.61 32.92 1.88
N GLN A 466 10.49 33.60 0.74
CA GLN A 466 9.18 33.92 0.14
C GLN A 466 8.48 32.71 -0.48
N ARG A 467 9.28 31.72 -0.92
CA ARG A 467 8.84 30.53 -1.63
C ARG A 467 9.70 29.33 -1.23
N ALA A 468 9.08 28.15 -1.16
CA ALA A 468 9.76 26.86 -0.98
C ALA A 468 8.98 25.74 -1.67
N VAL A 469 9.59 24.57 -1.78
CA VAL A 469 9.01 23.36 -2.35
C VAL A 469 9.46 22.14 -1.54
N CYS A 470 8.51 21.26 -1.24
CA CYS A 470 8.78 19.92 -0.75
C CYS A 470 8.48 18.95 -1.90
N MET A 471 9.49 18.22 -2.37
CA MET A 471 9.28 17.11 -3.29
C MET A 471 9.07 15.82 -2.48
N LEU A 472 8.11 15.02 -2.92
CA LEU A 472 7.90 13.65 -2.49
C LEU A 472 8.02 12.77 -3.73
N SER A 473 9.02 11.91 -3.78
CA SER A 473 9.33 11.12 -4.98
C SER A 473 9.51 9.65 -4.63
N ASN A 474 8.67 8.77 -5.17
CA ASN A 474 8.88 7.34 -5.07
C ASN A 474 9.86 6.90 -6.17
N THR A 475 10.98 6.28 -5.78
CA THR A 475 12.09 5.92 -6.67
C THR A 475 12.76 4.64 -6.21
N THR A 476 13.17 3.79 -7.16
CA THR A 476 13.82 2.50 -6.86
C THR A 476 15.18 2.65 -6.18
N ALA A 477 15.84 3.80 -6.31
CA ALA A 477 17.10 4.09 -5.64
C ALA A 477 17.02 4.07 -4.09
N ILE A 478 15.82 4.06 -3.51
CA ILE A 478 15.67 3.89 -2.05
C ILE A 478 16.05 2.47 -1.58
N ALA A 479 16.13 1.48 -2.47
CA ALA A 479 16.70 0.16 -2.19
C ALA A 479 18.17 0.23 -1.72
N GLU A 480 18.95 1.25 -2.14
CA GLU A 480 20.29 1.51 -1.60
C GLU A 480 20.29 1.74 -0.08
N ALA A 481 19.16 2.16 0.52
CA ALA A 481 19.02 2.32 1.96
C ALA A 481 18.75 0.98 2.65
N TRP A 482 17.85 0.16 2.10
CA TRP A 482 17.54 -1.19 2.61
C TRP A 482 18.78 -2.10 2.58
N ALA A 483 19.49 -2.17 1.45
CA ALA A 483 20.70 -3.01 1.31
C ALA A 483 21.81 -2.68 2.33
N ARG A 484 21.92 -1.41 2.76
CA ARG A 484 22.87 -0.99 3.81
C ARG A 484 22.40 -1.30 5.23
N LEU A 485 21.13 -1.62 5.42
CA LEU A 485 20.54 -2.02 6.69
C LEU A 485 20.57 -3.54 6.80
N ASP A 486 20.09 -4.24 5.77
CA ASP A 486 20.17 -5.69 5.58
C ASP A 486 21.61 -6.21 5.72
N HIS A 487 22.59 -5.57 5.08
CA HIS A 487 24.01 -5.93 5.25
C HIS A 487 24.50 -5.83 6.72
N LYS A 488 24.00 -4.86 7.50
CA LYS A 488 24.34 -4.74 8.94
C LYS A 488 23.64 -5.82 9.76
N PHE A 489 22.38 -6.11 9.43
CA PHE A 489 21.61 -7.19 10.04
C PHE A 489 22.35 -8.52 9.85
N ASP A 490 22.73 -8.86 8.62
CA ASP A 490 23.39 -10.11 8.27
C ASP A 490 24.73 -10.29 9.00
N LEU A 491 25.54 -9.23 9.09
CA LEU A 491 26.81 -9.25 9.84
C LEU A 491 26.63 -9.59 11.33
N MET A 492 25.55 -9.15 11.96
CA MET A 492 25.24 -9.44 13.37
C MET A 492 24.56 -10.81 13.54
N TYR A 493 23.59 -11.12 12.68
CA TYR A 493 22.77 -12.33 12.76
C TYR A 493 23.56 -13.60 12.40
N ALA A 494 24.55 -13.49 11.50
CA ALA A 494 25.53 -14.54 11.20
C ALA A 494 26.50 -14.87 12.37
N LYS A 495 26.44 -14.09 13.46
CA LYS A 495 27.13 -14.38 14.75
C LYS A 495 26.15 -14.58 15.90
N ARG A 496 24.83 -14.50 15.67
CA ARG A 496 23.79 -14.44 16.70
C ARG A 496 24.08 -13.40 17.79
N ALA A 497 24.76 -12.30 17.42
CA ALA A 497 25.03 -11.20 18.33
C ALA A 497 23.70 -10.60 18.80
N PHE A 498 23.56 -10.33 20.10
CA PHE A 498 22.37 -9.74 20.76
C PHE A 498 21.02 -10.49 20.64
N VAL A 499 20.86 -11.48 19.76
CA VAL A 499 19.60 -12.25 19.56
C VAL A 499 19.03 -12.83 20.87
N HIS A 500 19.90 -13.20 21.81
CA HIS A 500 19.50 -13.75 23.11
C HIS A 500 18.70 -12.79 24.01
N TRP A 501 18.76 -11.48 23.78
CA TRP A 501 17.90 -10.51 24.49
C TRP A 501 16.45 -10.67 24.02
N TYR A 502 16.22 -10.61 22.71
CA TYR A 502 14.91 -10.75 22.09
C TYR A 502 14.25 -12.11 22.40
N VAL A 503 15.01 -13.21 22.26
CA VAL A 503 14.53 -14.56 22.58
C VAL A 503 14.36 -14.78 24.09
N GLY A 504 15.17 -14.10 24.91
CA GLY A 504 15.02 -14.12 26.37
C GLY A 504 13.68 -13.51 26.82
N GLU A 505 13.29 -12.40 26.18
CA GLU A 505 12.05 -11.69 26.45
C GLU A 505 10.86 -12.13 25.55
N GLY A 506 10.92 -13.36 25.03
CA GLY A 506 9.74 -14.09 24.54
C GLY A 506 9.42 -14.00 23.04
N MET A 507 10.27 -13.38 22.23
CA MET A 507 10.25 -13.45 20.77
C MET A 507 10.74 -14.84 20.29
N GLU A 508 10.31 -15.33 19.11
CA GLU A 508 10.83 -16.59 18.55
C GLU A 508 12.02 -16.32 17.60
N GLU A 509 13.10 -17.12 17.68
CA GLU A 509 14.30 -16.88 16.83
C GLU A 509 13.99 -16.95 15.32
N GLY A 510 12.94 -17.70 14.93
CA GLY A 510 12.50 -17.82 13.53
C GLY A 510 12.03 -16.50 12.91
N GLU A 511 11.48 -15.59 13.71
CA GLU A 511 10.91 -14.29 13.31
C GLU A 511 11.98 -13.34 12.75
N PHE A 512 13.24 -13.49 13.19
CA PHE A 512 14.40 -12.81 12.57
C PHE A 512 14.67 -13.28 11.14
N SER A 513 14.44 -14.56 10.83
CA SER A 513 14.57 -15.10 9.47
C SER A 513 13.42 -14.65 8.59
N GLU A 514 12.18 -14.75 9.10
CA GLU A 514 10.96 -14.34 8.38
C GLU A 514 11.01 -12.86 7.97
N ALA A 515 11.35 -11.96 8.90
CA ALA A 515 11.53 -10.54 8.59
C ALA A 515 12.69 -10.27 7.62
N ARG A 516 13.78 -11.05 7.67
CA ARG A 516 14.92 -10.90 6.76
C ARG A 516 14.62 -11.41 5.34
N GLU A 517 13.80 -12.45 5.22
CA GLU A 517 13.32 -13.00 3.96
C GLU A 517 12.29 -12.08 3.30
N ASP A 518 11.40 -11.45 4.08
CA ASP A 518 10.46 -10.44 3.58
C ASP A 518 11.17 -9.15 3.10
N MET A 519 12.21 -8.71 3.80
CA MET A 519 13.05 -7.60 3.34
C MET A 519 13.85 -7.94 2.08
N ALA A 520 14.34 -9.18 1.93
CA ALA A 520 14.94 -9.64 0.67
C ALA A 520 13.93 -9.66 -0.49
N ALA A 521 12.67 -10.01 -0.21
CA ALA A 521 11.59 -9.90 -1.20
C ALA A 521 11.29 -8.45 -1.56
N LEU A 522 11.31 -7.52 -0.58
CA LEU A 522 11.15 -6.08 -0.84
C LEU A 522 12.30 -5.50 -1.68
N GLU A 523 13.54 -5.92 -1.46
CA GLU A 523 14.67 -5.55 -2.34
C GLU A 523 14.44 -6.05 -3.78
N LYS A 524 13.92 -7.26 -3.95
CA LYS A 524 13.57 -7.82 -5.26
C LYS A 524 12.38 -7.09 -5.93
N ASP A 525 11.35 -6.70 -5.16
CA ASP A 525 10.24 -5.86 -5.65
C ASP A 525 10.77 -4.53 -6.25
N TYR A 526 11.81 -3.95 -5.64
CA TYR A 526 12.47 -2.74 -6.12
C TYR A 526 13.39 -2.97 -7.34
N GLU A 527 13.99 -4.16 -7.46
CA GLU A 527 14.81 -4.56 -8.61
C GLU A 527 13.92 -4.81 -9.84
N GLU A 528 12.83 -5.56 -9.70
CA GLU A 528 11.86 -5.84 -10.77
C GLU A 528 11.25 -4.56 -11.35
N VAL A 529 10.83 -3.61 -10.49
CA VAL A 529 10.34 -2.29 -10.92
C VAL A 529 11.48 -1.36 -11.41
N GLY A 530 12.74 -1.79 -11.30
CA GLY A 530 13.92 -1.14 -11.84
C GLY A 530 14.26 -1.53 -13.28
N VAL A 531 13.83 -2.70 -13.76
CA VAL A 531 14.03 -3.16 -15.15
C VAL A 531 13.13 -2.35 -16.11
N ASP A 532 13.56 -2.09 -17.35
CA ASP A 532 12.65 -1.58 -18.40
C ASP A 532 11.96 -2.76 -19.09
N SER A 533 10.69 -2.61 -19.48
CA SER A 533 9.94 -3.70 -20.14
C SER A 533 10.60 -4.21 -21.43
N VAL A 534 11.50 -3.40 -22.01
CA VAL A 534 12.23 -3.65 -23.27
C VAL A 534 13.51 -4.48 -23.06
N GLU A 535 13.98 -4.68 -21.82
CA GLU A 535 15.14 -5.53 -21.53
C GLU A 535 14.75 -6.99 -21.18
N GLY A 536 13.44 -7.29 -21.07
CA GLY A 536 12.94 -8.63 -20.75
C GLY A 536 12.86 -9.58 -21.96
N GLU A 537 12.28 -9.13 -23.07
CA GLU A 537 11.99 -9.96 -24.26
C GLU A 537 13.24 -10.27 -25.13
N GLY A 538 14.45 -9.90 -24.67
CA GLY A 538 15.64 -9.76 -25.52
C GLY A 538 16.76 -10.81 -25.40
N GLU A 539 16.70 -11.79 -24.47
CA GLU A 539 17.83 -12.70 -24.20
C GLU A 539 17.59 -14.21 -24.43
N GLU A 540 16.38 -14.72 -24.67
CA GLU A 540 16.15 -16.18 -24.80
C GLU A 540 16.22 -16.78 -26.23
N GLU A 541 15.91 -16.05 -27.32
CA GLU A 541 16.07 -16.56 -28.70
C GLU A 541 17.54 -16.56 -29.19
N GLY A 542 18.43 -17.24 -28.46
CA GLY A 542 19.89 -17.16 -28.63
C GLY A 542 20.64 -18.43 -29.08
N GLU A 543 20.23 -19.64 -28.67
CA GLU A 543 21.02 -20.87 -28.90
C GLU A 543 20.20 -22.14 -29.25
N GLU A 544 19.99 -22.42 -30.55
CA GLU A 544 20.00 -23.80 -31.07
C GLU A 544 20.53 -23.85 -32.53
N TYR A 545 21.29 -24.90 -32.89
CA TYR A 545 22.12 -25.00 -34.11
C TYR A 545 22.07 -26.39 -34.78
#